data_AF-A0A972GEX6-F1
#
_entry.id   AF-A0A972GEX6-F1
#
_cell.length_a   1.000
_cell.length_b   1.000
_cell.length_c   1.000
_cell.angle_alpha   90.00
_cell.angle_beta   90.00
_cell.angle_gamma   90.00
#
_symmetry.space_group_name_H-M   'P 1'
#
loop_
_entity.id
_entity.type
_entity.pdbx_description
1 polymer ?
#
loop_
_entity_poly.entity_id
_entity_poly.type
_entity_poly.pdbx_seq_one_letter_code
_entity_poly.pdbx_strand_id
1 'polypeptide(L)'
;MVVEQVHSYPRWIRWSIELLCTAIVLVTAFFAGRDILRYLWFVFGFDGTLLEYVPFLPEIVLLLRSGVTEARINELSDLLPSLGWFALGLWFTIFLRNAFPTIRTSSRGALVEFEGGWIPISWEDFRAIKVTEDLAAKRFVLLVETNMKQLTGWHHIYSFLYRLGFRRGFWIISAISDFDALVKTFVDETDRITRIIDNTKPIKVQEEAASPLFQFLLGPTVFFSRQTPAEQGNDEDVPMVSAPSGNSILGAYPQRISSFFHWATIALAIGLGFRYLIYWLEFLGLTFSGLRGLPVFDRLTLLEVQLAAPWWLLVAAHLLAVIMFGILIVFRNLLPAVEARGEGLAVHYANRQYVVPWSKITAIKVTEFSEESQVLLIQTKGHLPATAQMSGLLYNGSLTTGVLVTSALSNFEAFMQRVVLEVTRHQNPSTRDVEAIEDSPIFQSEARSPFFMLSFRAGAGIDYLVEESRRMARGLEMGRVFRAAAPMVLLAIPTAFLSFADRSIDQGLLPNSQLIMSMILLFTLSFIEWPLVSLAAIALDEVTGGGEEGYRPLYLYPIVQLPRLLPLAGALICVLLGIPFLPVLLWFGAIVWSFLLTAGLWESLYDWRGGQLLAGGLVPVVFQLLVLLAYLIALR
;
A
#
# COMPACT_ATOMS: atom_id res chain seq x y z
N MET A 1 -21.64 17.71 -35.28
CA MET A 1 -20.91 18.87 -34.72
C MET A 1 -20.86 18.65 -33.22
N VAL A 2 -19.68 18.70 -32.60
CA VAL A 2 -19.53 18.53 -31.15
C VAL A 2 -20.19 19.73 -30.44
N VAL A 3 -21.21 19.45 -29.63
CA VAL A 3 -21.82 20.45 -28.74
C VAL A 3 -20.86 20.69 -27.59
N GLU A 4 -20.66 21.95 -27.24
CA GLU A 4 -19.77 22.30 -26.14
C GLU A 4 -20.31 21.75 -24.81
N GLN A 5 -19.53 20.87 -24.18
CA GLN A 5 -19.92 20.20 -22.94
C GLN A 5 -18.79 20.31 -21.91
N VAL A 6 -19.17 20.45 -20.65
CA VAL A 6 -18.26 20.56 -19.51
C VAL A 6 -18.41 19.30 -18.66
N HIS A 7 -17.32 18.57 -18.52
CA HIS A 7 -17.24 17.33 -17.76
C HIS A 7 -16.49 17.61 -16.46
N SER A 8 -17.17 17.38 -15.33
CA SER A 8 -16.66 17.70 -14.00
C SER A 8 -16.85 16.54 -13.03
N TYR A 9 -16.00 16.49 -12.01
CA TYR A 9 -16.09 15.48 -10.97
C TYR A 9 -17.15 15.81 -9.92
N PRO A 10 -17.75 14.79 -9.27
CA PRO A 10 -18.64 14.96 -8.15
C PRO A 10 -18.02 15.83 -7.06
N ARG A 11 -18.84 16.70 -6.46
CA ARG A 11 -18.38 17.65 -5.44
C ARG A 11 -17.65 16.99 -4.27
N TRP A 12 -18.07 15.79 -3.87
CA TRP A 12 -17.44 15.08 -2.76
C TRP A 12 -15.98 14.71 -3.06
N ILE A 13 -15.65 14.26 -4.28
CA ILE A 13 -14.26 13.97 -4.68
C ILE A 13 -13.42 15.24 -4.67
N ARG A 14 -13.92 16.30 -5.32
CA ARG A 14 -13.23 17.59 -5.40
C ARG A 14 -12.99 18.18 -4.01
N TRP A 15 -14.01 18.14 -3.15
CA TRP A 15 -13.93 18.68 -1.79
C TRP A 15 -12.97 17.88 -0.91
N SER A 16 -12.94 16.54 -1.01
CA SER A 16 -11.97 15.72 -0.29
C SER A 16 -10.52 16.03 -0.69
N ILE A 17 -10.26 16.20 -2.00
CA ILE A 17 -8.94 16.59 -2.50
C ILE A 17 -8.57 18.00 -2.03
N GLU A 18 -9.49 18.96 -2.14
CA GLU A 18 -9.27 20.34 -1.69
C GLU A 18 -9.02 20.41 -0.18
N LEU A 19 -9.76 19.64 0.63
CA LEU A 19 -9.57 19.57 2.07
C LEU A 19 -8.21 18.95 2.42
N LEU A 20 -7.82 17.85 1.78
CA LEU A 20 -6.51 17.22 1.98
C LEU A 20 -5.37 18.17 1.59
N CYS A 21 -5.47 18.82 0.43
CA CYS A 21 -4.51 19.82 -0.03
C CYS A 21 -4.40 20.98 0.96
N THR A 22 -5.54 21.51 1.43
CA THR A 22 -5.58 22.60 2.40
C THR A 22 -4.94 22.20 3.72
N ALA A 23 -5.22 20.99 4.20
CA ALA A 23 -4.61 20.46 5.41
C ALA A 23 -3.08 20.34 5.27
N ILE A 24 -2.59 19.79 4.14
CA ILE A 24 -1.15 19.67 3.87
C ILE A 24 -0.47 21.04 3.86
N VAL A 25 -1.04 22.02 3.16
CA VAL A 25 -0.49 23.38 3.10
C VAL A 25 -0.51 24.04 4.47
N LEU A 26 -1.62 23.95 5.22
CA LEU A 26 -1.73 24.55 6.55
C LEU A 26 -0.70 23.95 7.52
N VAL A 27 -0.57 22.62 7.54
CA VAL A 27 0.36 21.93 8.44
C VAL A 27 1.80 22.28 8.09
N THR A 28 2.18 22.21 6.81
CA THR A 28 3.55 22.51 6.39
C THR A 28 3.89 24.01 6.52
N ALA A 29 2.94 24.91 6.25
CA ALA A 29 3.08 26.34 6.48
C ALA A 29 3.22 26.67 7.96
N PHE A 30 2.45 25.99 8.82
CA PHE A 30 2.55 26.16 10.27
C PHE A 30 3.94 25.77 10.78
N PHE A 31 4.49 24.64 10.33
CA PHE A 31 5.85 24.24 10.71
C PHE A 31 6.91 25.19 10.18
N ALA A 32 6.86 25.57 8.90
CA ALA A 32 7.80 26.53 8.33
C ALA A 32 7.71 27.89 9.04
N GLY A 33 6.48 28.38 9.29
CA GLY A 33 6.24 29.63 10.01
C GLY A 33 6.76 29.61 11.44
N ARG A 34 6.54 28.50 12.17
CA ARG A 34 7.11 28.30 13.51
C ARG A 34 8.64 28.38 13.48
N ASP A 35 9.26 27.69 12.55
CA ASP A 35 10.73 27.57 12.50
C ASP A 35 11.36 28.90 12.04
N ILE A 36 10.74 29.62 11.09
CA ILE A 36 11.12 31.00 10.72
C ILE A 36 11.01 31.93 11.94
N LEU A 37 9.92 31.85 12.70
CA LEU A 37 9.72 32.70 13.87
C LEU A 37 10.78 32.43 14.95
N ARG A 38 11.13 31.15 15.17
CA ARG A 38 12.24 30.76 16.05
C ARG A 38 13.58 31.35 15.60
N TYR A 39 13.88 31.29 14.30
CA TYR A 39 15.08 31.91 13.73
C TYR A 39 15.09 33.43 13.92
N LEU A 40 13.96 34.10 13.66
CA LEU A 40 13.85 35.55 13.86
C LEU A 40 14.04 35.94 15.33
N TRP A 41 13.48 35.17 16.27
CA TRP A 41 13.70 35.37 17.71
C TRP A 41 15.15 35.16 18.11
N PHE A 42 15.88 34.27 17.45
CA PHE A 42 17.31 34.10 17.67
C PHE A 42 18.11 35.30 17.15
N VAL A 43 17.87 35.74 15.90
CA VAL A 43 18.61 36.83 15.25
C VAL A 43 18.36 38.19 15.89
N PHE A 44 17.09 38.51 16.19
CA PHE A 44 16.69 39.83 16.70
C PHE A 44 16.57 39.89 18.22
N GLY A 45 16.69 38.77 18.91
CA GLY A 45 16.37 38.64 20.32
C GLY A 45 14.86 38.56 20.56
N PHE A 46 14.49 37.87 21.64
CA PHE A 46 13.10 37.74 22.07
C PHE A 46 12.82 38.73 23.20
N ASP A 47 12.02 39.76 22.93
CA ASP A 47 11.56 40.70 23.95
C ASP A 47 10.31 40.14 24.64
N GLY A 48 10.47 39.68 25.88
CA GLY A 48 9.41 39.08 26.68
C GLY A 48 8.41 40.09 27.25
N THR A 49 8.66 41.38 27.14
CA THR A 49 7.79 42.42 27.73
C THR A 49 6.35 42.37 27.18
N LEU A 50 6.17 42.03 25.91
CA LEU A 50 4.85 41.86 25.30
C LEU A 50 4.04 40.65 25.84
N LEU A 51 4.71 39.65 26.42
CA LEU A 51 4.05 38.48 27.01
C LEU A 51 3.23 38.85 28.25
N GLU A 52 3.61 39.92 28.96
CA GLU A 52 2.93 40.37 30.17
C GLU A 52 1.61 41.12 29.86
N TYR A 53 1.49 41.69 28.66
CA TYR A 53 0.34 42.53 28.29
C TYR A 53 -0.73 41.81 27.46
N VAL A 54 -0.39 40.70 26.80
CA VAL A 54 -1.32 39.98 25.91
C VAL A 54 -1.67 38.61 26.50
N PRO A 55 -2.92 38.38 26.95
CA PRO A 55 -3.33 37.07 27.44
C PRO A 55 -3.21 36.01 26.33
N PHE A 56 -2.89 34.76 26.70
CA PHE A 56 -2.63 33.60 25.82
C PHE A 56 -1.33 33.64 24.98
N LEU A 57 -0.69 34.81 24.82
CA LEU A 57 0.60 34.92 24.15
C LEU A 57 1.70 34.07 24.79
N PRO A 58 1.81 33.96 26.15
CA PRO A 58 2.80 33.11 26.79
C PRO A 58 2.65 31.64 26.41
N GLU A 59 1.43 31.12 26.37
CA GLU A 59 1.13 29.72 26.04
C GLU A 59 1.45 29.41 24.58
N ILE A 60 1.13 30.34 23.66
CA ILE A 60 1.48 30.23 22.24
C ILE A 60 2.99 30.25 22.06
N VAL A 61 3.70 31.15 22.73
CA VAL A 61 5.17 31.20 22.68
C VAL A 61 5.79 29.94 23.28
N LEU A 62 5.19 29.38 24.33
CA LEU A 62 5.65 28.13 24.95
C LEU A 62 5.41 26.93 24.03
N LEU A 63 4.25 26.85 23.37
CA LEU A 63 3.95 25.85 22.33
C LEU A 63 4.92 25.96 21.14
N LEU A 64 5.21 27.20 20.72
CA LEU A 64 6.13 27.47 19.62
C LEU A 64 7.58 27.23 20.03
N ARG A 65 7.97 27.34 21.31
CA ARG A 65 9.32 26.97 21.82
C ARG A 65 9.48 25.47 22.12
N SER A 66 8.44 24.80 22.59
CA SER A 66 8.46 23.37 22.98
C SER A 66 8.14 22.46 21.78
N GLY A 67 9.17 22.13 20.99
CA GLY A 67 9.09 21.15 19.91
C GLY A 67 10.00 19.95 20.20
N VAL A 68 9.62 18.77 19.74
CA VAL A 68 10.26 17.44 20.00
C VAL A 68 11.73 17.35 19.57
N THR A 69 12.21 18.30 18.78
CA THR A 69 13.61 18.41 18.40
C THR A 69 14.19 19.72 18.94
N GLU A 70 15.09 19.62 19.90
CA GLU A 70 15.95 20.71 20.40
C GLU A 70 16.99 21.17 19.35
N ALA A 71 16.69 21.03 18.06
CA ALA A 71 17.55 21.59 17.01
C ALA A 71 17.48 23.11 17.13
N ARG A 72 18.52 23.72 17.72
CA ARG A 72 18.65 25.17 17.79
C ARG A 72 18.78 25.68 16.36
N ILE A 73 17.80 26.46 15.91
CA ILE A 73 17.80 27.12 14.61
C ILE A 73 18.63 28.39 14.75
N ASN A 74 19.92 28.28 14.47
CA ASN A 74 20.88 29.38 14.64
C ASN A 74 21.28 29.96 13.29
N GLU A 75 21.23 29.15 12.23
CA GLU A 75 21.65 29.52 10.89
C GLU A 75 20.49 29.45 9.89
N LEU A 76 20.61 30.17 8.78
CA LEU A 76 19.61 30.15 7.72
C LEU A 76 19.45 28.76 7.08
N SER A 77 20.55 27.98 7.05
CA SER A 77 20.57 26.59 6.59
C SER A 77 19.68 25.67 7.41
N ASP A 78 19.48 25.97 8.70
CA ASP A 78 18.64 25.17 9.60
C ASP A 78 17.15 25.25 9.23
N LEU A 79 16.75 26.25 8.43
CA LEU A 79 15.41 26.38 7.88
C LEU A 79 15.19 25.51 6.62
N LEU A 80 16.25 24.99 5.99
CA LEU A 80 16.13 24.20 4.76
C LEU A 80 15.21 22.98 4.91
N PRO A 81 15.24 22.20 6.00
CA PRO A 81 14.33 21.08 6.16
C PRO A 81 12.86 21.53 6.19
N SER A 82 12.51 22.54 6.99
CA SER A 82 11.12 23.00 7.14
C SER A 82 10.60 23.70 5.89
N LEU A 83 11.42 24.54 5.25
CA LEU A 83 11.13 25.13 3.94
C LEU A 83 11.06 24.08 2.84
N GLY A 84 11.90 23.05 2.90
CA GLY A 84 11.87 21.91 1.99
C GLY A 84 10.58 21.12 2.11
N TRP A 85 10.11 20.85 3.34
CA TRP A 85 8.82 20.22 3.60
C TRP A 85 7.65 21.09 3.13
N PHE A 86 7.74 22.41 3.32
CA PHE A 86 6.73 23.33 2.80
C PHE A 86 6.70 23.36 1.27
N ALA A 87 7.87 23.42 0.63
CA ALA A 87 7.98 23.34 -0.82
C ALA A 87 7.45 22.00 -1.37
N LEU A 88 7.76 20.89 -0.71
CA LEU A 88 7.22 19.56 -1.05
C LEU A 88 5.71 19.49 -0.83
N GLY A 89 5.20 20.07 0.25
CA GLY A 89 3.76 20.16 0.53
C GLY A 89 3.03 20.93 -0.57
N LEU A 90 3.53 22.10 -0.95
CA LEU A 90 3.01 22.89 -2.06
C LEU A 90 3.09 22.13 -3.39
N TRP A 91 4.23 21.50 -3.67
CA TRP A 91 4.45 20.68 -4.86
C TRP A 91 3.41 19.56 -4.94
N PHE A 92 3.19 18.85 -3.82
CA PHE A 92 2.22 17.77 -3.72
C PHE A 92 0.78 18.28 -3.87
N THR A 93 0.46 19.43 -3.29
CA THR A 93 -0.85 20.08 -3.44
C THR A 93 -1.13 20.49 -4.88
N ILE A 94 -0.15 21.09 -5.57
CA ILE A 94 -0.27 21.41 -7.00
C ILE A 94 -0.50 20.14 -7.81
N PHE A 95 0.28 19.09 -7.53
CA PHE A 95 0.13 17.80 -8.19
C PHE A 95 -1.26 17.20 -7.97
N LEU A 96 -1.72 17.07 -6.72
CA LEU A 96 -2.97 16.39 -6.38
C LEU A 96 -4.19 17.16 -6.87
N ARG A 97 -4.18 18.50 -6.75
CA ARG A 97 -5.28 19.36 -7.20
C ARG A 97 -5.46 19.31 -8.73
N ASN A 98 -4.37 19.13 -9.47
CA ASN A 98 -4.39 19.07 -10.93
C ASN A 98 -4.39 17.63 -11.48
N ALA A 99 -4.40 16.60 -10.62
CA ALA A 99 -4.41 15.21 -11.03
C ALA A 99 -5.72 14.81 -11.76
N PHE A 100 -6.84 15.43 -11.39
CA PHE A 100 -8.17 15.17 -11.94
C PHE A 100 -8.81 16.47 -12.44
N PRO A 101 -8.41 16.98 -13.62
CA PRO A 101 -8.88 18.26 -14.13
C PRO A 101 -10.30 18.19 -14.69
N THR A 102 -11.04 19.30 -14.62
CA THR A 102 -12.28 19.48 -15.38
C THR A 102 -11.96 19.61 -16.86
N ILE A 103 -12.78 19.00 -17.72
CA ILE A 103 -12.54 18.97 -19.17
C ILE A 103 -13.72 19.58 -19.88
N ARG A 104 -13.47 20.53 -20.78
CA ARG A 104 -14.48 21.12 -21.66
C ARG A 104 -14.15 20.76 -23.09
N THR A 105 -15.06 20.06 -23.75
CA THR A 105 -14.90 19.65 -25.15
C THR A 105 -15.51 20.69 -26.09
N SER A 106 -14.84 20.94 -27.21
CA SER A 106 -15.31 21.87 -28.25
C SER A 106 -14.95 21.36 -29.64
N SER A 107 -15.51 21.99 -30.67
CA SER A 107 -15.18 21.66 -32.06
C SER A 107 -13.73 21.95 -32.46
N ARG A 108 -13.00 22.77 -31.69
CA ARG A 108 -11.59 23.12 -31.95
C ARG A 108 -10.59 22.25 -31.20
N GLY A 109 -11.01 21.64 -30.09
CA GLY A 109 -10.13 20.92 -29.17
C GLY A 109 -10.78 20.70 -27.82
N ALA A 110 -10.00 20.20 -26.86
CA ALA A 110 -10.40 20.13 -25.47
C ALA A 110 -9.69 21.22 -24.66
N LEU A 111 -10.41 21.81 -23.71
CA LEU A 111 -9.87 22.71 -22.70
C LEU A 111 -9.74 21.92 -21.41
N VAL A 112 -8.54 21.89 -20.85
CA VAL A 112 -8.24 21.17 -19.59
C VAL A 112 -7.97 22.19 -18.50
N GLU A 113 -8.66 22.07 -17.36
CA GLU A 113 -8.46 22.94 -16.21
C GLU A 113 -7.09 22.69 -15.58
N PHE A 114 -6.29 23.75 -15.38
CA PHE A 114 -5.01 23.69 -14.69
C PHE A 114 -4.79 24.98 -13.89
N GLU A 115 -4.53 24.86 -12.58
CA GLU A 115 -4.32 26.00 -11.67
C GLU A 115 -5.42 27.08 -11.72
N GLY A 116 -6.66 26.69 -12.03
CA GLY A 116 -7.80 27.62 -12.16
C GLY A 116 -7.88 28.34 -13.51
N GLY A 117 -6.97 28.05 -14.44
CA GLY A 117 -7.05 28.43 -15.85
C GLY A 117 -7.45 27.27 -16.75
N TRP A 118 -7.57 27.55 -18.06
CA TRP A 118 -7.86 26.55 -19.09
C TRP A 118 -6.70 26.45 -20.07
N ILE A 119 -6.16 25.24 -20.25
CA ILE A 119 -5.15 24.93 -21.24
C ILE A 119 -5.86 24.41 -22.50
N PRO A 120 -5.77 25.11 -23.65
CA PRO A 120 -6.31 24.62 -24.91
C PRO A 120 -5.41 23.53 -25.49
N ILE A 121 -6.02 22.39 -25.79
CA ILE A 121 -5.38 21.25 -26.44
C ILE A 121 -6.10 21.00 -27.76
N SER A 122 -5.38 21.19 -28.87
CA SER A 122 -5.91 20.89 -30.19
C SER A 122 -6.09 19.38 -30.36
N TRP A 123 -7.11 18.98 -31.12
CA TRP A 123 -7.36 17.56 -31.37
C TRP A 123 -6.18 16.84 -32.07
N GLU A 124 -5.41 17.57 -32.89
CA GLU A 124 -4.20 17.08 -33.57
C GLU A 124 -3.04 16.73 -32.61
N ASP A 125 -3.05 17.29 -31.41
CA ASP A 125 -1.98 17.11 -30.43
C ASP A 125 -2.19 15.90 -29.52
N PHE A 126 -3.37 15.28 -29.54
CA PHE A 126 -3.62 14.02 -28.84
C PHE A 126 -2.96 12.87 -29.58
N ARG A 127 -2.25 12.02 -28.83
CA ARG A 127 -1.42 10.95 -29.42
C ARG A 127 -1.85 9.56 -29.00
N ALA A 128 -2.18 9.38 -27.74
CA ALA A 128 -2.56 8.10 -27.19
C ALA A 128 -3.51 8.31 -26.02
N ILE A 129 -4.53 7.48 -25.97
CA ILE A 129 -5.39 7.33 -24.80
C ILE A 129 -5.07 5.95 -24.26
N LYS A 130 -4.44 5.90 -23.08
CA LYS A 130 -4.13 4.64 -22.41
C LYS A 130 -5.21 4.39 -21.38
N VAL A 131 -5.77 3.19 -21.41
CA VAL A 131 -6.87 2.82 -20.54
C VAL A 131 -6.34 1.86 -19.48
N THR A 132 -6.68 2.12 -18.22
CA THR A 132 -6.54 1.16 -17.14
C THR A 132 -7.93 0.90 -16.58
N GLU A 133 -8.38 -0.34 -16.66
CA GLU A 133 -9.72 -0.77 -16.25
C GLU A 133 -9.65 -1.58 -14.96
N ASP A 134 -10.72 -1.51 -14.17
CA ASP A 134 -10.99 -2.44 -13.08
C ASP A 134 -11.61 -3.74 -13.65
N LEU A 135 -11.45 -4.87 -12.94
CA LEU A 135 -11.88 -6.22 -13.37
C LEU A 135 -13.39 -6.33 -13.63
N ALA A 136 -14.17 -5.45 -13.01
CA ALA A 136 -15.61 -5.36 -13.23
C ALA A 136 -15.99 -4.43 -14.39
N ALA A 137 -15.01 -3.84 -15.11
CA ALA A 137 -15.18 -2.81 -16.14
C ALA A 137 -16.06 -1.62 -15.70
N LYS A 138 -16.07 -1.31 -14.39
CA LYS A 138 -16.87 -0.22 -13.80
C LYS A 138 -16.05 1.02 -13.45
N ARG A 139 -14.74 0.87 -13.28
CA ARG A 139 -13.83 1.95 -12.89
C ARG A 139 -12.69 2.02 -13.89
N PHE A 140 -12.44 3.21 -14.41
CA PHE A 140 -11.44 3.46 -15.45
C PHE A 140 -10.51 4.59 -15.01
N VAL A 141 -9.22 4.46 -15.30
CA VAL A 141 -8.24 5.56 -15.25
C VAL A 141 -7.61 5.68 -16.64
N LEU A 142 -7.97 6.74 -17.34
CA LEU A 142 -7.42 7.09 -18.64
C LEU A 142 -6.21 8.00 -18.44
N LEU A 143 -5.10 7.69 -19.11
CA LEU A 143 -4.04 8.68 -19.37
C LEU A 143 -4.18 9.17 -20.80
N VAL A 144 -4.44 10.46 -20.95
CA VAL A 144 -4.44 11.12 -22.26
C VAL A 144 -3.07 11.76 -22.47
N GLU A 145 -2.30 11.22 -23.43
CA GLU A 145 -0.98 11.76 -23.80
C GLU A 145 -1.10 12.75 -24.95
N THR A 146 -0.40 13.89 -24.82
CA THR A 146 -0.34 14.93 -25.85
C THR A 146 1.09 15.13 -26.38
N ASN A 147 1.20 15.87 -27.48
CA ASN A 147 2.48 16.30 -28.04
C ASN A 147 3.13 17.43 -27.22
N MET A 148 4.46 17.61 -27.36
CA MET A 148 5.33 18.32 -26.40
C MET A 148 5.11 19.85 -26.26
N LYS A 149 4.13 20.46 -26.93
CA LYS A 149 4.06 21.93 -27.03
C LYS A 149 3.05 22.62 -26.11
N GLN A 150 1.95 21.98 -25.72
CA GLN A 150 0.82 22.68 -25.05
C GLN A 150 0.71 22.43 -23.54
N LEU A 151 1.02 21.22 -23.06
CA LEU A 151 1.00 20.91 -21.63
C LEU A 151 2.27 21.39 -20.92
N THR A 152 2.17 21.76 -19.64
CA THR A 152 3.33 22.22 -18.83
C THR A 152 4.29 21.08 -18.48
N GLY A 153 5.50 21.41 -18.00
CA GLY A 153 6.49 20.43 -17.52
C GLY A 153 5.95 19.50 -16.42
N TRP A 154 4.98 19.95 -15.63
CA TRP A 154 4.29 19.16 -14.61
C TRP A 154 3.61 17.91 -15.15
N HIS A 155 3.13 17.97 -16.39
CA HIS A 155 2.38 16.89 -17.00
C HIS A 155 3.22 15.65 -17.33
N HIS A 156 4.55 15.73 -17.21
CA HIS A 156 5.43 14.56 -17.28
C HIS A 156 5.26 13.64 -16.07
N ILE A 157 4.95 14.21 -14.90
CA ILE A 157 4.80 13.44 -13.65
C ILE A 157 3.63 12.47 -13.77
N TYR A 158 2.53 12.89 -14.41
CA TYR A 158 1.37 12.01 -14.61
C TYR A 158 1.68 10.81 -15.51
N SER A 159 2.45 10.99 -16.59
CA SER A 159 2.91 9.87 -17.43
C SER A 159 3.97 9.00 -16.72
N PHE A 160 4.81 9.63 -15.89
CA PHE A 160 5.82 8.95 -15.09
C PHE A 160 5.18 8.05 -14.04
N LEU A 161 4.18 8.56 -13.31
CA LEU A 161 3.44 7.77 -12.32
C LEU A 161 2.55 6.70 -12.99
N TYR A 162 2.06 6.95 -14.20
CA TYR A 162 1.26 5.95 -14.93
C TYR A 162 2.13 4.80 -15.46
N ARG A 163 3.26 5.04 -16.12
CA ARG A 163 4.10 3.95 -16.68
C ARG A 163 5.59 4.31 -16.83
N LEU A 164 6.13 5.14 -15.94
CA LEU A 164 7.50 5.67 -16.01
C LEU A 164 7.81 6.36 -17.37
N GLY A 165 6.77 6.90 -18.02
CA GLY A 165 6.91 7.63 -19.28
C GLY A 165 7.26 9.08 -19.03
N PHE A 166 8.14 9.66 -19.86
CA PHE A 166 8.44 11.09 -19.85
C PHE A 166 7.63 11.84 -20.92
N ARG A 167 6.35 11.51 -21.05
CA ARG A 167 5.45 12.24 -21.96
C ARG A 167 4.51 13.13 -21.16
N ARG A 168 4.00 14.18 -21.77
CA ARG A 168 3.03 15.06 -21.11
C ARG A 168 1.64 14.44 -21.28
N GLY A 169 0.90 14.31 -20.19
CA GLY A 169 -0.48 13.86 -20.21
C GLY A 169 -1.21 14.20 -18.92
N PHE A 170 -2.50 13.90 -18.84
CA PHE A 170 -3.33 14.09 -17.64
C PHE A 170 -4.25 12.88 -17.43
N TRP A 171 -4.76 12.73 -16.21
CA TRP A 171 -5.62 11.60 -15.85
C TRP A 171 -7.10 11.95 -15.91
N ILE A 172 -7.90 10.99 -16.37
CA ILE A 172 -9.36 11.04 -16.31
C ILE A 172 -9.84 9.78 -15.61
N ILE A 173 -10.65 9.93 -14.56
CA ILE A 173 -11.28 8.77 -13.91
C ILE A 173 -12.75 8.65 -14.27
N SER A 174 -13.28 7.44 -14.24
CA SER A 174 -14.68 7.15 -14.60
C SER A 174 -15.73 7.88 -13.75
N ALA A 175 -15.33 8.46 -12.62
CA ALA A 175 -16.20 9.28 -11.79
C ALA A 175 -16.56 10.64 -12.41
N ILE A 176 -15.94 11.04 -13.53
CA ILE A 176 -16.28 12.29 -14.23
C ILE A 176 -17.69 12.21 -14.83
N SER A 177 -18.42 13.34 -14.86
CA SER A 177 -19.75 13.39 -15.47
C SER A 177 -19.71 13.04 -16.97
N ASP A 178 -20.63 12.18 -17.41
CA ASP A 178 -20.77 11.74 -18.81
C ASP A 178 -19.48 11.14 -19.40
N PHE A 179 -18.80 10.29 -18.62
CA PHE A 179 -17.53 9.66 -19.00
C PHE A 179 -17.56 8.99 -20.38
N ASP A 180 -18.57 8.16 -20.67
CA ASP A 180 -18.67 7.44 -21.94
C ASP A 180 -18.81 8.41 -23.14
N ALA A 181 -19.59 9.47 -22.96
CA ALA A 181 -19.76 10.51 -23.98
C ALA A 181 -18.47 11.29 -24.21
N LEU A 182 -17.71 11.56 -23.15
CA LEU A 182 -16.40 12.21 -23.23
C LEU A 182 -15.41 11.35 -24.03
N VAL A 183 -15.26 10.07 -23.67
CA VAL A 183 -14.34 9.13 -24.35
C VAL A 183 -14.72 8.97 -25.82
N LYS A 184 -16.01 8.81 -26.11
CA LYS A 184 -16.50 8.74 -27.48
C LYS A 184 -16.15 10.00 -28.28
N THR A 185 -16.32 11.17 -27.69
CA THR A 185 -15.96 12.45 -28.33
C THR A 185 -14.46 12.52 -28.65
N PHE A 186 -13.60 12.06 -27.73
CA PHE A 186 -12.15 11.99 -27.97
C PHE A 186 -11.80 11.07 -29.15
N VAL A 187 -12.40 9.89 -29.22
CA VAL A 187 -12.14 8.92 -30.30
C VAL A 187 -12.68 9.44 -31.63
N ASP A 188 -13.96 9.83 -31.68
CA ASP A 188 -14.64 10.24 -32.90
C ASP A 188 -13.99 11.48 -33.55
N GLU A 189 -13.67 12.52 -32.76
CA GLU A 189 -13.13 13.76 -33.30
C GLU A 189 -11.64 13.62 -33.70
N THR A 190 -10.88 12.78 -32.99
CA THR A 190 -9.49 12.56 -33.39
C THR A 190 -9.37 11.64 -34.61
N ASP A 191 -10.22 10.63 -34.74
CA ASP A 191 -10.31 9.81 -35.95
C ASP A 191 -10.71 10.68 -37.16
N ARG A 192 -11.66 11.59 -36.96
CA ARG A 192 -12.06 12.55 -37.99
C ARG A 192 -10.89 13.42 -38.45
N ILE A 193 -10.08 13.93 -37.52
CA ILE A 193 -8.95 14.82 -37.85
C ILE A 193 -7.79 14.04 -38.47
N THR A 194 -7.55 12.80 -38.03
CA THR A 194 -6.58 11.91 -38.66
C THR A 194 -6.95 11.60 -40.11
N ARG A 195 -8.25 11.45 -40.43
CA ARG A 195 -8.71 11.28 -41.82
C ARG A 195 -8.57 12.54 -42.68
N ILE A 196 -8.51 13.72 -42.06
CA ILE A 196 -8.39 15.01 -42.76
C ILE A 196 -6.91 15.40 -42.95
N ILE A 197 -6.03 14.98 -42.05
CA ILE A 197 -4.60 15.32 -42.04
C ILE A 197 -3.79 14.05 -42.33
N ASP A 198 -3.40 13.85 -43.59
CA ASP A 198 -2.64 12.67 -44.09
C ASP A 198 -1.26 12.42 -43.40
N ASN A 199 -0.84 13.28 -42.47
CA ASN A 199 0.47 13.25 -41.82
C ASN A 199 0.44 13.04 -40.29
N THR A 200 -0.74 12.91 -39.68
CA THR A 200 -0.87 12.62 -38.23
C THR A 200 -1.09 11.12 -38.00
N LYS A 201 -0.38 10.56 -37.02
CA LYS A 201 -0.59 9.15 -36.63
C LYS A 201 -1.94 9.04 -35.92
N PRO A 202 -2.79 8.05 -36.24
CA PRO A 202 -4.05 7.84 -35.53
C PRO A 202 -3.77 7.67 -34.04
N ILE A 203 -4.62 8.27 -33.19
CA ILE A 203 -4.63 7.92 -31.77
C ILE A 203 -4.87 6.42 -31.69
N LYS A 204 -3.92 5.72 -31.08
CA LYS A 204 -4.17 4.34 -30.65
C LYS A 204 -4.74 4.42 -29.25
N VAL A 205 -6.01 4.04 -29.10
CA VAL A 205 -6.53 3.62 -27.80
C VAL A 205 -5.75 2.36 -27.43
N GLN A 206 -4.91 2.47 -26.40
CA GLN A 206 -4.01 1.39 -25.98
C GLN A 206 -4.50 0.85 -24.65
N GLU A 207 -5.44 -0.11 -24.72
CA GLU A 207 -5.87 -0.91 -23.58
C GLU A 207 -4.70 -1.76 -23.04
N GLU A 208 -3.80 -2.19 -23.93
CA GLU A 208 -2.56 -2.91 -23.56
C GLU A 208 -1.57 -2.08 -22.72
N ALA A 209 -1.77 -0.76 -22.65
CA ALA A 209 -0.86 0.17 -21.98
C ALA A 209 -1.28 0.55 -20.56
N ALA A 210 -2.10 -0.27 -19.91
CA ALA A 210 -2.52 -0.11 -18.52
C ALA A 210 -1.34 0.10 -17.55
N SER A 211 -1.57 0.93 -16.54
CA SER A 211 -0.59 1.30 -15.50
C SER A 211 -0.53 0.23 -14.42
N PRO A 212 0.65 -0.32 -14.09
CA PRO A 212 0.78 -1.28 -12.99
C PRO A 212 0.41 -0.67 -11.62
N LEU A 213 0.69 0.61 -11.42
CA LEU A 213 0.35 1.33 -10.19
C LEU A 213 -1.16 1.54 -10.06
N PHE A 214 -1.83 2.00 -11.13
CA PHE A 214 -3.29 2.19 -11.08
C PHE A 214 -4.06 0.88 -11.13
N GLN A 215 -3.56 -0.17 -11.79
CA GLN A 215 -4.13 -1.50 -11.66
C GLN A 215 -4.09 -1.96 -10.20
N PHE A 216 -2.93 -1.82 -9.54
CA PHE A 216 -2.82 -2.15 -8.12
C PHE A 216 -3.76 -1.30 -7.25
N LEU A 217 -3.90 0.00 -7.51
CA LEU A 217 -4.76 0.90 -6.73
C LEU A 217 -6.26 0.70 -7.00
N LEU A 218 -6.67 0.42 -8.24
CA LEU A 218 -8.09 0.22 -8.61
C LEU A 218 -8.59 -1.15 -8.17
N GLY A 219 -7.72 -2.17 -8.23
CA GLY A 219 -8.01 -3.52 -7.81
C GLY A 219 -6.76 -4.39 -7.96
N PRO A 220 -6.09 -4.80 -6.87
CA PRO A 220 -4.85 -5.58 -6.99
C PRO A 220 -5.03 -6.90 -7.74
N THR A 221 -6.26 -7.43 -7.77
CA THR A 221 -6.65 -8.58 -8.59
C THR A 221 -6.49 -8.33 -10.09
N VAL A 222 -6.65 -7.09 -10.56
CA VAL A 222 -6.42 -6.66 -11.95
C VAL A 222 -4.94 -6.72 -12.29
N PHE A 223 -4.09 -6.27 -11.35
CA PHE A 223 -2.65 -6.36 -11.49
C PHE A 223 -2.17 -7.83 -11.59
N PHE A 224 -2.93 -8.76 -11.00
CA PHE A 224 -2.64 -10.19 -11.04
C PHE A 224 -3.44 -10.98 -12.09
N SER A 225 -4.40 -10.38 -12.81
CA SER A 225 -5.18 -11.05 -13.86
C SER A 225 -4.59 -10.84 -15.25
N ARG A 226 -4.57 -11.89 -16.06
CA ARG A 226 -4.05 -11.89 -17.44
C ARG A 226 -5.16 -11.57 -18.42
N GLN A 227 -5.25 -10.34 -18.92
CA GLN A 227 -5.78 -10.08 -20.27
C GLN A 227 -5.01 -8.93 -20.92
N THR A 228 -4.14 -9.27 -21.88
CA THR A 228 -3.78 -8.37 -22.96
C THR A 228 -4.50 -8.88 -24.22
N PRO A 229 -5.38 -8.08 -24.86
CA PRO A 229 -6.10 -8.47 -26.07
C PRO A 229 -5.20 -8.97 -27.22
N ALA A 230 -3.91 -8.59 -27.22
CA ALA A 230 -2.91 -9.04 -28.19
C ALA A 230 -2.54 -10.53 -28.12
N GLU A 231 -2.79 -11.24 -27.00
CA GLU A 231 -2.61 -12.71 -26.97
C GLU A 231 -3.84 -13.44 -27.55
N GLN A 232 -5.05 -12.89 -27.42
CA GLN A 232 -6.27 -13.44 -28.03
C GLN A 232 -6.35 -13.16 -29.54
N GLY A 233 -5.70 -12.09 -30.04
CA GLY A 233 -5.68 -11.77 -31.47
C GLY A 233 -4.88 -12.73 -32.36
N ASN A 234 -4.17 -13.70 -31.77
CA ASN A 234 -3.46 -14.76 -32.49
C ASN A 234 -4.09 -16.16 -32.29
N ASP A 235 -5.22 -16.27 -31.59
CA ASP A 235 -5.83 -17.57 -31.24
C ASP A 235 -6.85 -18.08 -32.27
N GLU A 236 -7.06 -17.41 -33.41
CA GLU A 236 -7.85 -17.99 -34.51
C GLU A 236 -7.06 -18.97 -35.41
N ASP A 237 -5.75 -19.18 -35.16
CA ASP A 237 -4.93 -20.11 -35.95
C ASP A 237 -3.96 -20.95 -35.09
N VAL A 238 -4.32 -21.26 -33.84
CA VAL A 238 -3.61 -22.28 -33.05
C VAL A 238 -4.37 -23.60 -33.15
N PRO A 239 -3.96 -24.55 -34.02
CA PRO A 239 -4.51 -25.91 -33.96
C PRO A 239 -4.26 -26.44 -32.55
N MET A 240 -5.24 -27.11 -31.93
CA MET A 240 -5.13 -27.78 -30.63
C MET A 240 -3.73 -28.41 -30.47
N VAL A 241 -2.82 -27.67 -29.84
CA VAL A 241 -1.44 -28.11 -29.66
C VAL A 241 -1.50 -29.14 -28.56
N SER A 242 -1.28 -30.39 -28.98
CA SER A 242 -0.91 -31.52 -28.15
C SER A 242 0.02 -31.04 -27.03
N ALA A 243 -0.24 -31.46 -25.79
CA ALA A 243 0.57 -31.17 -24.61
C ALA A 243 2.06 -31.03 -24.98
N PRO A 244 2.69 -29.86 -24.74
CA PRO A 244 4.03 -29.63 -25.25
C PRO A 244 4.95 -30.72 -24.71
N SER A 245 5.54 -31.49 -25.63
CA SER A 245 6.56 -32.51 -25.39
C SER A 245 7.91 -31.91 -24.97
N GLY A 246 7.90 -30.71 -24.37
CA GLY A 246 9.03 -30.13 -23.68
C GLY A 246 9.06 -30.63 -22.24
N ASN A 247 10.20 -31.12 -21.78
CA ASN A 247 10.39 -31.70 -20.43
C ASN A 247 10.16 -30.72 -19.26
N SER A 248 9.86 -29.45 -19.53
CA SER A 248 9.67 -28.40 -18.53
C SER A 248 8.75 -27.29 -19.01
N ILE A 249 7.78 -26.90 -18.17
CA ILE A 249 6.94 -25.71 -18.41
C ILE A 249 7.43 -24.60 -17.49
N LEU A 250 8.00 -23.54 -18.09
CA LEU A 250 8.44 -22.35 -17.38
C LEU A 250 7.28 -21.37 -17.22
N GLY A 251 7.04 -20.97 -15.98
CA GLY A 251 6.20 -19.86 -15.59
C GLY A 251 7.04 -18.70 -15.09
N ALA A 252 7.05 -17.60 -15.84
CA ALA A 252 7.70 -16.36 -15.47
C ALA A 252 6.69 -15.23 -15.40
N TYR A 253 6.94 -14.26 -14.51
CA TYR A 253 6.09 -13.09 -14.40
C TYR A 253 6.37 -12.07 -15.51
N PRO A 254 5.34 -11.38 -16.04
CA PRO A 254 5.50 -10.29 -16.99
C PRO A 254 6.54 -9.28 -16.51
N GLN A 255 7.30 -8.71 -17.46
CA GLN A 255 8.34 -7.73 -17.17
C GLN A 255 7.84 -6.55 -16.34
N ARG A 256 6.55 -6.18 -16.44
CA ARG A 256 5.95 -5.09 -15.68
C ARG A 256 5.95 -5.38 -14.18
N ILE A 257 5.50 -6.57 -13.79
CA ILE A 257 5.40 -7.00 -12.39
C ILE A 257 6.81 -7.20 -11.83
N SER A 258 7.66 -7.95 -12.54
CA SER A 258 9.05 -8.17 -12.09
C SER A 258 9.85 -6.87 -12.00
N SER A 259 9.67 -5.92 -12.93
CA SER A 259 10.30 -4.59 -12.87
C SER A 259 9.81 -3.79 -11.67
N PHE A 260 8.51 -3.81 -11.35
CA PHE A 260 7.98 -3.11 -10.18
C PHE A 260 8.63 -3.61 -8.89
N PHE A 261 8.64 -4.93 -8.66
CA PHE A 261 9.30 -5.52 -7.48
C PHE A 261 10.80 -5.23 -7.46
N HIS A 262 11.47 -5.28 -8.62
CA HIS A 262 12.89 -4.97 -8.73
C HIS A 262 13.20 -3.51 -8.37
N TRP A 263 12.49 -2.54 -8.95
CA TRP A 263 12.70 -1.12 -8.68
C TRP A 263 12.35 -0.74 -7.25
N ALA A 264 11.27 -1.29 -6.70
CA ALA A 264 10.92 -1.09 -5.29
C ALA A 264 12.01 -1.66 -4.36
N THR A 265 12.57 -2.84 -4.67
CA THR A 265 13.70 -3.41 -3.93
C THR A 265 14.95 -2.51 -4.03
N ILE A 266 15.25 -1.99 -5.22
CA ILE A 266 16.38 -1.05 -5.43
C ILE A 266 16.17 0.22 -4.62
N ALA A 267 14.99 0.83 -4.68
CA ALA A 267 14.68 2.06 -3.96
C ALA A 267 14.84 1.87 -2.43
N LEU A 268 14.32 0.76 -1.89
CA LEU A 268 14.49 0.40 -0.48
C LEU A 268 15.96 0.16 -0.12
N ALA A 269 16.75 -0.48 -1.00
CA ALA A 269 18.17 -0.73 -0.78
C ALA A 269 19.00 0.57 -0.81
N ILE A 270 18.68 1.50 -1.72
CA ILE A 270 19.31 2.84 -1.76
C ILE A 270 18.97 3.61 -0.49
N GLY A 271 17.70 3.60 -0.07
CA GLY A 271 17.27 4.23 1.19
C GLY A 271 18.02 3.67 2.40
N LEU A 272 18.14 2.34 2.48
CA LEU A 272 18.92 1.67 3.52
C LEU A 272 20.39 2.11 3.49
N GLY A 273 21.02 2.11 2.31
CA GLY A 273 22.42 2.51 2.16
C GLY A 273 22.67 3.95 2.59
N PHE A 274 21.77 4.87 2.23
CA PHE A 274 21.83 6.26 2.64
C PHE A 274 21.66 6.42 4.15
N ARG A 275 20.67 5.75 4.75
CA ARG A 275 20.45 5.80 6.21
C ARG A 275 21.60 5.18 7.00
N TYR A 276 22.13 4.06 6.53
CA TYR A 276 23.30 3.40 7.13
C TYR A 276 24.53 4.32 7.11
N LEU A 277 24.78 5.03 6.00
CA LEU A 277 25.85 6.01 5.89
C LEU A 277 25.67 7.17 6.88
N ILE A 278 24.44 7.67 7.04
CA ILE A 278 24.14 8.74 8.00
C ILE A 278 24.53 8.31 9.43
N TYR A 279 24.16 7.11 9.89
CA TYR A 279 24.54 6.65 11.23
C TYR A 279 26.06 6.58 11.43
N TRP A 280 26.81 6.16 10.41
CA TRP A 280 28.26 6.16 10.47
C TRP A 280 28.83 7.57 10.56
N LEU A 281 28.28 8.52 9.81
CA LEU A 281 28.69 9.92 9.87
C LEU A 281 28.33 10.56 11.22
N GLU A 282 27.14 10.28 11.77
CA GLU A 282 26.73 10.74 13.10
C GLU A 282 27.64 10.18 14.19
N PHE A 283 27.93 8.87 14.15
CA PHE A 283 28.87 8.23 15.06
C PHE A 283 30.26 8.86 15.00
N LEU A 284 30.80 9.09 13.79
CA LEU A 284 32.10 9.72 13.60
C LEU A 284 32.11 11.17 14.09
N GLY A 285 31.05 11.95 13.83
CA GLY A 285 30.91 13.33 14.28
C GLY A 285 30.78 13.45 15.81
N LEU A 286 30.12 12.49 16.45
CA LEU A 286 30.03 12.43 17.92
C LEU A 286 31.36 12.02 18.55
N THR A 287 32.03 11.01 18.01
CA THR A 287 33.28 10.44 18.55
C THR A 287 34.48 11.35 18.33
N PHE A 288 34.56 12.00 17.17
CA PHE A 288 35.66 12.88 16.80
C PHE A 288 35.15 14.31 16.63
N SER A 289 35.23 15.11 17.71
CA SER A 289 34.78 16.52 17.71
C SER A 289 35.45 17.37 16.63
N GLY A 290 36.69 17.05 16.24
CA GLY A 290 37.42 17.72 15.16
C GLY A 290 36.79 17.57 13.77
N LEU A 291 35.95 16.54 13.54
CA LEU A 291 35.24 16.36 12.27
C LEU A 291 34.01 17.27 12.15
N ARG A 292 33.48 17.80 13.26
CA ARG A 292 32.25 18.62 13.27
C ARG A 292 32.37 19.92 12.48
N GLY A 293 33.59 20.44 12.32
CA GLY A 293 33.84 21.65 11.51
C GLY A 293 33.83 21.43 9.99
N LEU A 294 33.65 20.20 9.52
CA LEU A 294 33.55 19.89 8.09
C LEU A 294 32.09 20.02 7.63
N PRO A 295 31.84 20.52 6.39
CA PRO A 295 30.50 20.84 5.90
C PRO A 295 29.55 19.63 5.79
N VAL A 296 30.09 18.41 5.80
CA VAL A 296 29.30 17.16 5.81
C VAL A 296 28.76 16.85 7.21
N PHE A 297 29.54 17.13 8.26
CA PHE A 297 29.19 16.83 9.65
C PHE A 297 28.39 17.95 10.31
N ASP A 298 28.61 19.19 9.90
CA ASP A 298 27.87 20.37 10.34
C ASP A 298 26.36 20.28 10.02
N ARG A 299 26.00 19.54 8.96
CA ARG A 299 24.62 19.32 8.55
C ARG A 299 23.92 18.15 9.25
N LEU A 300 24.63 17.40 10.09
CA LEU A 300 24.06 16.24 10.79
C LEU A 300 23.33 16.70 12.06
N THR A 301 22.13 16.17 12.28
CA THR A 301 21.37 16.40 13.51
C THR A 301 21.94 15.53 14.63
N LEU A 302 22.99 16.02 15.29
CA LEU A 302 23.59 15.35 16.44
C LEU A 302 22.78 15.64 17.70
N LEU A 303 22.05 14.65 18.22
CA LEU A 303 21.29 14.81 19.45
C LEU A 303 22.24 14.74 20.66
N GLU A 304 22.13 15.68 21.61
CA GLU A 304 22.98 15.70 22.80
C GLU A 304 22.86 14.40 23.62
N VAL A 305 21.67 13.80 23.63
CA VAL A 305 21.38 12.52 24.29
C VAL A 305 22.22 11.36 23.69
N GLN A 306 22.60 11.44 22.41
CA GLN A 306 23.44 10.44 21.76
C GLN A 306 24.91 10.50 22.24
N LEU A 307 25.36 11.60 22.87
CA LEU A 307 26.72 11.64 23.45
C LEU A 307 26.88 10.64 24.60
N ALA A 308 25.81 10.26 25.29
CA ALA A 308 25.88 9.29 26.37
C ALA A 308 26.29 7.89 25.87
N ALA A 309 25.95 7.55 24.62
CA ALA A 309 26.21 6.25 24.03
C ALA A 309 26.32 6.30 22.50
N PRO A 310 27.38 6.93 21.94
CA PRO A 310 27.53 7.07 20.49
C PRO A 310 27.64 5.71 19.78
N TRP A 311 28.18 4.69 20.47
CA TRP A 311 28.27 3.32 19.94
C TRP A 311 26.91 2.70 19.59
N TRP A 312 25.82 3.17 20.23
CA TRP A 312 24.48 2.67 19.92
C TRP A 312 24.06 2.99 18.48
N LEU A 313 24.52 4.11 17.91
CA LEU A 313 24.26 4.44 16.50
C LEU A 313 24.76 3.35 15.56
N LEU A 314 25.92 2.75 15.86
CA LEU A 314 26.43 1.62 15.09
C LEU A 314 25.55 0.37 15.28
N VAL A 315 25.11 0.09 16.51
CA VAL A 315 24.23 -1.05 16.77
C VAL A 315 22.88 -0.86 16.08
N ALA A 316 22.29 0.33 16.16
CA ALA A 316 21.08 0.72 15.45
C ALA A 316 21.25 0.57 13.93
N ALA A 317 22.39 1.00 13.36
CA ALA A 317 22.67 0.85 11.93
C ALA A 317 22.72 -0.63 11.50
N HIS A 318 23.36 -1.49 12.28
CA HIS A 318 23.43 -2.93 11.97
C HIS A 318 22.07 -3.62 12.19
N LEU A 319 21.33 -3.24 13.23
CA LEU A 319 19.99 -3.76 13.48
C LEU A 319 19.04 -3.37 12.35
N LEU A 320 19.06 -2.10 11.93
CA LEU A 320 18.35 -1.59 10.77
C LEU A 320 18.71 -2.41 9.52
N ALA A 321 20.00 -2.63 9.26
CA ALA A 321 20.45 -3.42 8.13
C ALA A 321 19.89 -4.85 8.18
N VAL A 322 19.99 -5.54 9.31
CA VAL A 322 19.47 -6.91 9.46
C VAL A 322 17.95 -6.96 9.19
N ILE A 323 17.18 -6.05 9.78
CA ILE A 323 15.72 -6.00 9.60
C ILE A 323 15.38 -5.70 8.14
N MET A 324 15.98 -4.66 7.55
CA MET A 324 15.69 -4.25 6.18
C MET A 324 16.17 -5.26 5.15
N PHE A 325 17.31 -5.93 5.35
CA PHE A 325 17.74 -7.03 4.49
C PHE A 325 16.73 -8.19 4.54
N GLY A 326 16.19 -8.52 5.71
CA GLY A 326 15.09 -9.48 5.83
C GLY A 326 13.88 -9.07 4.98
N ILE A 327 13.43 -7.81 5.09
CA ILE A 327 12.32 -7.26 4.31
C ILE A 327 12.61 -7.30 2.81
N LEU A 328 13.80 -6.88 2.37
CA LEU A 328 14.23 -6.91 0.97
C LEU A 328 14.23 -8.34 0.40
N ILE A 329 14.70 -9.31 1.18
CA ILE A 329 14.70 -10.72 0.76
C ILE A 329 13.27 -11.24 0.62
N VAL A 330 12.39 -10.95 1.59
CA VAL A 330 10.97 -11.35 1.52
C VAL A 330 10.30 -10.71 0.31
N PHE A 331 10.50 -9.41 0.10
CA PHE A 331 9.88 -8.66 -0.99
C PHE A 331 10.35 -9.16 -2.37
N ARG A 332 11.65 -9.42 -2.52
CA ARG A 332 12.23 -9.98 -3.76
C ARG A 332 11.77 -11.41 -4.05
N ASN A 333 11.50 -12.19 -3.01
CA ASN A 333 11.13 -13.60 -3.10
C ASN A 333 9.62 -13.86 -3.03
N LEU A 334 8.79 -12.81 -2.98
CA LEU A 334 7.34 -12.97 -2.82
C LEU A 334 6.69 -13.65 -4.03
N LEU A 335 7.18 -13.34 -5.24
CA LEU A 335 6.69 -13.85 -6.52
C LEU A 335 7.85 -14.45 -7.33
N PRO A 336 8.33 -15.65 -6.98
CA PRO A 336 9.44 -16.30 -7.68
C PRO A 336 9.00 -16.84 -9.05
N ALA A 337 9.92 -16.88 -10.01
CA ALA A 337 9.69 -17.66 -11.23
C ALA A 337 9.68 -19.15 -10.90
N VAL A 338 8.80 -19.91 -11.53
CA VAL A 338 8.59 -21.34 -11.25
C VAL A 338 8.64 -22.14 -12.54
N GLU A 339 9.17 -23.35 -12.46
CA GLU A 339 9.32 -24.24 -13.59
C GLU A 339 8.88 -25.65 -13.19
N ALA A 340 7.87 -26.19 -13.85
CA ALA A 340 7.42 -27.57 -13.61
C ALA A 340 8.30 -28.51 -14.46
N ARG A 341 9.16 -29.31 -13.81
CA ARG A 341 10.04 -30.30 -14.45
C ARG A 341 9.58 -31.71 -14.14
N GLY A 342 10.03 -32.70 -14.91
CA GLY A 342 9.75 -34.11 -14.60
C GLY A 342 10.18 -34.53 -13.18
N GLU A 343 11.30 -34.01 -12.69
CA GLU A 343 11.87 -34.35 -11.37
C GLU A 343 11.19 -33.63 -10.18
N GLY A 344 10.53 -32.49 -10.43
CA GLY A 344 9.95 -31.67 -9.37
C GLY A 344 9.62 -30.24 -9.81
N LEU A 345 9.12 -29.46 -8.86
CA LEU A 345 8.88 -28.02 -9.03
C LEU A 345 10.18 -27.25 -8.76
N ALA A 346 10.76 -26.68 -9.81
CA ALA A 346 11.88 -25.76 -9.70
C ALA A 346 11.37 -24.35 -9.36
N VAL A 347 11.90 -23.76 -8.29
CA VAL A 347 11.57 -22.42 -7.81
C VAL A 347 12.82 -21.56 -7.86
N HIS A 348 12.74 -20.44 -8.56
CA HIS A 348 13.84 -19.51 -8.75
C HIS A 348 13.71 -18.35 -7.77
N TYR A 349 14.49 -18.40 -6.68
CA TYR A 349 14.61 -17.30 -5.73
C TYR A 349 15.88 -16.50 -6.02
N ALA A 350 15.70 -15.27 -6.51
CA ALA A 350 16.81 -14.41 -6.92
C ALA A 350 17.76 -15.12 -7.92
N ASN A 351 18.96 -15.52 -7.48
CA ASN A 351 19.94 -16.22 -8.31
C ASN A 351 20.09 -17.71 -7.95
N ARG A 352 19.28 -18.23 -7.02
CA ARG A 352 19.33 -19.62 -6.57
C ARG A 352 18.09 -20.37 -7.04
N GLN A 353 18.32 -21.57 -7.53
CA GLN A 353 17.27 -22.50 -7.92
C GLN A 353 17.11 -23.57 -6.85
N TYR A 354 15.89 -23.79 -6.41
CA TYR A 354 15.53 -24.86 -5.48
C TYR A 354 14.57 -25.81 -6.20
N VAL A 355 14.90 -27.10 -6.25
CA VAL A 355 14.03 -28.11 -6.84
C VAL A 355 13.30 -28.84 -5.72
N VAL A 356 11.98 -28.74 -5.70
CA VAL A 356 11.12 -29.44 -4.74
C VAL A 356 10.58 -30.69 -5.42
N PRO A 357 10.91 -31.91 -4.93
CA PRO A 357 10.35 -33.15 -5.48
C PRO A 357 8.83 -33.17 -5.33
N TRP A 358 8.12 -33.73 -6.32
CA TRP A 358 6.65 -33.85 -6.29
C TRP A 358 6.12 -34.55 -5.03
N SER A 359 6.86 -35.53 -4.50
CA SER A 359 6.54 -36.25 -3.26
C SER A 359 6.57 -35.38 -1.99
N LYS A 360 7.19 -34.21 -2.03
CA LYS A 360 7.30 -33.28 -0.89
C LYS A 360 6.22 -32.19 -0.89
N ILE A 361 5.39 -32.13 -1.92
CA ILE A 361 4.25 -31.20 -1.98
C ILE A 361 3.11 -31.75 -1.12
N THR A 362 2.68 -30.97 -0.14
CA THR A 362 1.66 -31.41 0.83
C THR A 362 0.26 -30.99 0.47
N ALA A 363 0.12 -29.76 -0.04
CA ALA A 363 -1.15 -29.19 -0.42
C ALA A 363 -0.96 -28.13 -1.50
N ILE A 364 -1.97 -27.98 -2.33
CA ILE A 364 -2.13 -26.99 -3.37
C ILE A 364 -3.44 -26.27 -3.04
N LYS A 365 -3.33 -25.02 -2.59
CA LYS A 365 -4.48 -24.21 -2.19
C LYS A 365 -4.72 -23.15 -3.25
N VAL A 366 -5.95 -23.08 -3.76
CA VAL A 366 -6.35 -22.10 -4.78
C VAL A 366 -7.34 -21.12 -4.15
N THR A 367 -7.08 -19.82 -4.29
CA THR A 367 -8.06 -18.76 -4.04
C THR A 367 -8.41 -18.12 -5.37
N GLU A 368 -9.67 -18.29 -5.79
CA GLU A 368 -10.21 -17.66 -6.99
C GLU A 368 -10.84 -16.31 -6.63
N PHE A 369 -10.36 -15.24 -7.25
CA PHE A 369 -10.95 -13.90 -7.14
C PHE A 369 -11.92 -13.62 -8.28
N SER A 370 -11.62 -14.13 -9.47
CA SER A 370 -12.46 -14.14 -10.67
C SER A 370 -12.09 -15.36 -11.53
N GLU A 371 -12.78 -15.56 -12.65
CA GLU A 371 -12.42 -16.59 -13.63
C GLU A 371 -10.96 -16.48 -14.10
N GLU A 372 -10.39 -15.27 -14.07
CA GLU A 372 -9.06 -14.95 -14.63
C GLU A 372 -8.02 -14.54 -13.57
N SER A 373 -8.46 -14.36 -12.32
CA SER A 373 -7.62 -13.90 -11.21
C SER A 373 -7.59 -14.96 -10.13
N GLN A 374 -6.47 -15.66 -10.01
CA GLN A 374 -6.29 -16.73 -9.04
C GLN A 374 -4.94 -16.57 -8.32
N VAL A 375 -4.93 -16.86 -7.03
CA VAL A 375 -3.71 -16.96 -6.23
C VAL A 375 -3.61 -18.38 -5.68
N LEU A 376 -2.45 -18.97 -5.86
CA LEU A 376 -2.13 -20.34 -5.52
C LEU A 376 -1.05 -20.36 -4.44
N LEU A 377 -1.24 -21.19 -3.42
CA LEU A 377 -0.18 -21.58 -2.49
C LEU A 377 0.15 -23.05 -2.69
N ILE A 378 1.39 -23.34 -3.13
CA ILE A 378 1.95 -24.69 -3.17
C ILE A 378 2.72 -24.92 -1.88
N GLN A 379 2.15 -25.68 -0.95
CA GLN A 379 2.77 -26.01 0.33
C GLN A 379 3.73 -27.19 0.20
N THR A 380 4.87 -27.09 0.85
CA THR A 380 5.96 -28.05 0.72
C THR A 380 6.53 -28.42 2.10
N LYS A 381 7.00 -29.67 2.23
CA LYS A 381 7.77 -30.13 3.40
C LYS A 381 9.27 -29.99 3.14
N GLY A 382 9.86 -28.91 3.64
CA GLY A 382 11.30 -28.61 3.52
C GLY A 382 11.73 -28.20 2.10
N HIS A 383 13.03 -28.19 1.83
CA HIS A 383 13.68 -27.86 0.54
C HIS A 383 13.60 -26.40 0.06
N LEU A 384 12.68 -25.60 0.59
CA LEU A 384 12.62 -24.17 0.35
C LEU A 384 13.30 -23.36 1.48
N PRO A 385 13.81 -22.15 1.18
CA PRO A 385 14.39 -21.27 2.20
C PRO A 385 13.35 -20.87 3.24
N ALA A 386 13.79 -20.51 4.46
CA ALA A 386 12.90 -20.06 5.54
C ALA A 386 12.02 -18.86 5.13
N THR A 387 12.46 -18.06 4.17
CA THR A 387 11.69 -16.94 3.61
C THR A 387 10.39 -17.38 2.94
N ALA A 388 10.30 -18.64 2.47
CA ALA A 388 9.09 -19.21 1.89
C ALA A 388 8.00 -19.49 2.95
N GLN A 389 8.31 -19.38 4.26
CA GLN A 389 7.29 -19.37 5.30
C GLN A 389 6.44 -18.10 5.27
N MET A 390 6.98 -16.98 4.74
CA MET A 390 6.21 -15.75 4.59
C MET A 390 5.05 -15.90 3.61
N SER A 391 5.21 -16.73 2.56
CA SER A 391 4.13 -17.04 1.63
C SER A 391 2.97 -17.76 2.32
N GLY A 392 3.26 -18.70 3.24
CA GLY A 392 2.24 -19.33 4.08
C GLY A 392 1.59 -18.34 5.04
N LEU A 393 2.40 -17.51 5.70
CA LEU A 393 1.90 -16.51 6.64
C LEU A 393 0.94 -15.52 5.96
N LEU A 394 1.28 -15.06 4.75
CA LEU A 394 0.43 -14.16 3.97
C LEU A 394 -0.84 -14.84 3.44
N TYR A 395 -0.76 -16.12 3.04
CA TYR A 395 -1.92 -16.79 2.46
C TYR A 395 -2.92 -17.26 3.52
N ASN A 396 -2.50 -17.96 4.57
CA ASN A 396 -3.43 -18.51 5.57
C ASN A 396 -3.01 -18.23 7.03
N GLY A 397 -2.08 -17.30 7.28
CA GLY A 397 -1.62 -17.00 8.63
C GLY A 397 -0.78 -18.09 9.28
N SER A 398 -0.34 -19.11 8.53
CA SER A 398 0.43 -20.24 9.06
C SER A 398 1.91 -20.14 8.67
N LEU A 399 2.82 -20.55 9.55
CA LEU A 399 4.27 -20.63 9.25
C LEU A 399 4.64 -21.83 8.36
N THR A 400 3.71 -22.29 7.52
CA THR A 400 3.96 -23.37 6.57
C THR A 400 4.81 -22.85 5.42
N THR A 401 5.76 -23.65 4.98
CA THR A 401 6.65 -23.28 3.87
C THR A 401 5.94 -23.53 2.55
N GLY A 402 5.86 -22.52 1.70
CA GLY A 402 5.19 -22.66 0.41
C GLY A 402 5.61 -21.63 -0.63
N VAL A 403 5.20 -21.88 -1.87
CA VAL A 403 5.42 -20.98 -2.99
C VAL A 403 4.10 -20.31 -3.33
N LEU A 404 4.09 -18.98 -3.32
CA LEU A 404 2.96 -18.20 -3.79
C LEU A 404 3.09 -18.01 -5.30
N VAL A 405 2.07 -18.43 -6.04
CA VAL A 405 1.96 -18.27 -7.49
C VAL A 405 0.66 -17.52 -7.78
N THR A 406 0.64 -16.69 -8.81
CA THR A 406 -0.57 -15.94 -9.19
C THR A 406 -0.88 -16.17 -10.67
N SER A 407 -2.13 -15.93 -11.10
CA SER A 407 -2.54 -16.13 -12.48
C SER A 407 -1.85 -15.21 -13.49
N ALA A 408 -1.11 -14.20 -13.02
CA ALA A 408 -0.23 -13.38 -13.84
C ALA A 408 0.98 -14.14 -14.40
N LEU A 409 1.23 -15.38 -13.98
CA LEU A 409 2.33 -16.21 -14.49
C LEU A 409 2.12 -16.54 -15.97
N SER A 410 3.17 -16.46 -16.78
CA SER A 410 3.12 -16.97 -18.16
C SER A 410 2.78 -18.46 -18.16
N ASN A 411 1.89 -18.90 -19.05
CA ASN A 411 1.45 -20.31 -19.15
C ASN A 411 0.84 -20.86 -17.84
N PHE A 412 0.18 -20.02 -17.03
CA PHE A 412 -0.38 -20.40 -15.74
C PHE A 412 -1.25 -21.65 -15.80
N GLU A 413 -2.18 -21.75 -16.75
CA GLU A 413 -3.07 -22.91 -16.89
C GLU A 413 -2.31 -24.20 -17.20
N ALA A 414 -1.41 -24.17 -18.19
CA ALA A 414 -0.59 -25.31 -18.57
C ALA A 414 0.33 -25.74 -17.42
N PHE A 415 0.89 -24.77 -16.68
CA PHE A 415 1.67 -25.02 -15.47
C PHE A 415 0.82 -25.70 -14.39
N MET A 416 -0.36 -25.17 -14.11
CA MET A 416 -1.30 -25.71 -13.12
C MET A 416 -1.73 -27.13 -13.45
N GLN A 417 -2.14 -27.38 -14.68
CA GLN A 417 -2.51 -28.72 -15.15
C GLN A 417 -1.35 -29.71 -14.96
N ARG A 418 -0.12 -29.29 -15.29
CA ARG A 418 1.05 -30.14 -15.11
C ARG A 418 1.36 -30.42 -13.64
N VAL A 419 1.31 -29.41 -12.77
CA VAL A 419 1.55 -29.55 -11.33
C VAL A 419 0.51 -30.49 -10.71
N VAL A 420 -0.78 -30.30 -11.01
CA VAL A 420 -1.86 -31.14 -10.48
C VAL A 420 -1.70 -32.58 -10.97
N LEU A 421 -1.40 -32.78 -12.24
CA LEU A 421 -1.17 -34.11 -12.82
C LEU A 421 0.03 -34.82 -12.17
N GLU A 422 1.16 -34.14 -12.01
CA GLU A 422 2.37 -34.75 -11.44
C GLU A 422 2.25 -35.03 -9.94
N VAL A 423 1.59 -34.14 -9.18
CA VAL A 423 1.32 -34.37 -7.76
C VAL A 423 0.38 -35.56 -7.57
N THR A 424 -0.66 -35.67 -8.40
CA THR A 424 -1.58 -36.81 -8.35
C THR A 424 -0.87 -38.12 -8.73
N ARG A 425 0.03 -38.08 -9.72
CA ARG A 425 0.80 -39.25 -10.19
C ARG A 425 1.79 -39.78 -9.15
N HIS A 426 2.45 -38.90 -8.38
CA HIS A 426 3.48 -39.29 -7.41
C HIS A 426 2.93 -39.59 -6.01
N GLN A 427 1.64 -39.43 -5.79
CA GLN A 427 1.00 -39.74 -4.52
C GLN A 427 0.20 -41.04 -4.65
N ASN A 428 0.87 -42.17 -4.45
CA ASN A 428 0.22 -43.46 -4.35
C ASN A 428 -0.64 -43.52 -3.06
N PRO A 429 -1.93 -43.92 -3.14
CA PRO A 429 -2.85 -44.00 -2.00
C PRO A 429 -2.45 -45.03 -0.93
N SER A 430 -1.46 -45.89 -1.18
CA SER A 430 -1.02 -46.97 -0.31
C SER A 430 -0.04 -46.57 0.81
N THR A 431 0.36 -45.29 0.90
CA THR A 431 1.37 -44.82 1.88
C THR A 431 0.86 -43.74 2.84
N ARG A 432 -0.44 -43.42 2.82
CA ARG A 432 -1.04 -42.51 3.80
C ARG A 432 -1.76 -43.31 4.88
N ASP A 433 -1.43 -43.00 6.12
CA ASP A 433 -2.24 -43.34 7.28
C ASP A 433 -3.67 -42.89 7.00
N VAL A 434 -4.61 -43.83 7.10
CA VAL A 434 -6.02 -43.70 6.71
C VAL A 434 -6.72 -42.52 7.42
N GLU A 435 -6.17 -42.05 8.55
CA GLU A 435 -6.66 -40.88 9.31
C GLU A 435 -6.33 -39.51 8.66
N ALA A 436 -5.27 -39.41 7.84
CA ALA A 436 -4.86 -38.12 7.23
C ALA A 436 -5.60 -37.81 5.91
N ILE A 437 -6.43 -38.73 5.41
CA ILE A 437 -7.23 -38.56 4.19
C ILE A 437 -8.54 -37.83 4.52
N GLU A 438 -9.06 -37.94 5.75
CA GLU A 438 -10.31 -37.28 6.16
C GLU A 438 -10.19 -35.77 6.38
N ASP A 439 -9.03 -35.26 6.82
CA ASP A 439 -8.97 -33.87 7.30
C ASP A 439 -8.59 -32.80 6.27
N SER A 440 -8.01 -33.15 5.10
CA SER A 440 -7.69 -32.15 4.05
C SER A 440 -7.26 -32.77 2.70
N PRO A 441 -8.02 -32.59 1.60
CA PRO A 441 -7.54 -32.99 0.27
C PRO A 441 -6.27 -32.20 -0.10
N ILE A 442 -5.38 -32.81 -0.90
CA ILE A 442 -4.15 -32.15 -1.37
C ILE A 442 -4.50 -30.95 -2.25
N PHE A 443 -5.44 -31.13 -3.18
CA PHE A 443 -5.97 -30.04 -3.96
C PHE A 443 -7.17 -29.44 -3.24
N GLN A 444 -7.05 -28.18 -2.84
CA GLN A 444 -8.11 -27.43 -2.17
C GLN A 444 -8.50 -26.27 -3.08
N SER A 445 -9.45 -26.51 -3.99
CA SER A 445 -10.02 -25.49 -4.87
C SER A 445 -10.78 -24.41 -4.09
N GLU A 446 -11.28 -24.75 -2.89
CA GLU A 446 -12.02 -23.81 -2.03
C GLU A 446 -11.17 -23.19 -0.91
N ALA A 447 -9.84 -23.36 -0.92
CA ALA A 447 -8.99 -22.81 0.12
C ALA A 447 -8.82 -21.29 -0.05
N ARG A 448 -9.77 -20.51 0.49
CA ARG A 448 -9.78 -19.05 0.42
C ARG A 448 -8.82 -18.44 1.44
N SER A 449 -7.87 -17.66 0.96
CA SER A 449 -7.00 -16.82 1.79
C SER A 449 -7.80 -15.64 2.37
N PRO A 450 -8.01 -15.55 3.70
CA PRO A 450 -8.72 -14.43 4.28
C PRO A 450 -8.00 -13.11 4.02
N PHE A 451 -6.67 -13.08 4.14
CA PHE A 451 -5.88 -11.87 3.92
C PHE A 451 -6.04 -11.33 2.50
N PHE A 452 -5.85 -12.16 1.47
CA PHE A 452 -5.97 -11.70 0.08
C PHE A 452 -7.42 -11.40 -0.30
N MET A 453 -8.40 -12.22 0.12
CA MET A 453 -9.81 -11.95 -0.12
C MET A 453 -10.26 -10.63 0.50
N LEU A 454 -9.90 -10.37 1.75
CA LEU A 454 -10.26 -9.13 2.43
C LEU A 454 -9.50 -7.92 1.87
N SER A 455 -8.28 -8.10 1.38
CA SER A 455 -7.49 -7.02 0.78
C SER A 455 -7.99 -6.65 -0.62
N PHE A 456 -8.45 -7.62 -1.41
CA PHE A 456 -8.76 -7.41 -2.83
C PHE A 456 -10.26 -7.43 -3.16
N ARG A 457 -11.06 -8.21 -2.44
CA ARG A 457 -12.51 -8.31 -2.58
C ARG A 457 -13.19 -8.28 -1.21
N ALA A 458 -12.95 -7.19 -0.46
CA ALA A 458 -13.40 -7.03 0.93
C ALA A 458 -14.85 -7.46 1.17
N GLY A 459 -15.81 -6.99 0.36
CA GLY A 459 -17.23 -7.37 0.49
C GLY A 459 -17.45 -8.87 0.39
N ALA A 460 -17.02 -9.50 -0.72
CA ALA A 460 -17.19 -10.94 -0.93
C ALA A 460 -16.43 -11.79 0.12
N GLY A 461 -15.28 -11.30 0.60
CA GLY A 461 -14.53 -11.93 1.68
C GLY A 461 -15.26 -11.87 3.01
N ILE A 462 -15.85 -10.72 3.34
CA ILE A 462 -16.66 -10.53 4.55
C ILE A 462 -17.92 -11.40 4.49
N ASP A 463 -18.68 -11.34 3.40
CA ASP A 463 -19.92 -12.11 3.24
C ASP A 463 -19.69 -13.61 3.41
N TYR A 464 -18.60 -14.10 2.83
CA TYR A 464 -18.18 -15.49 3.00
C TYR A 464 -17.84 -15.82 4.46
N LEU A 465 -17.05 -14.99 5.14
CA LEU A 465 -16.70 -15.21 6.54
C LEU A 465 -17.92 -15.17 7.45
N VAL A 466 -18.88 -14.28 7.18
CA VAL A 466 -20.14 -14.18 7.89
C VAL A 466 -20.98 -15.45 7.66
N GLU A 467 -21.17 -15.86 6.42
CA GLU A 467 -21.92 -17.07 6.07
C GLU A 467 -21.30 -18.33 6.71
N GLU A 468 -19.99 -18.46 6.66
CA GLU A 468 -19.27 -19.56 7.29
C GLU A 468 -19.43 -19.54 8.81
N SER A 469 -19.42 -18.35 9.43
CA SER A 469 -19.69 -18.21 10.87
C SER A 469 -21.14 -18.51 11.26
N ARG A 470 -22.09 -18.29 10.34
CA ARG A 470 -23.52 -18.55 10.55
C ARG A 470 -23.84 -20.05 10.58
N ARG A 471 -23.07 -20.86 9.85
CA ARG A 471 -23.12 -22.34 9.90
C ARG A 471 -22.67 -22.91 11.24
N MET A 472 -21.96 -22.12 12.04
CA MET A 472 -21.46 -22.54 13.36
C MET A 472 -22.37 -22.09 14.50
N ALA A 473 -22.20 -22.71 15.67
CA ALA A 473 -22.95 -22.37 16.88
C ALA A 473 -22.71 -20.89 17.30
N ARG A 474 -23.78 -20.25 17.82
CA ARG A 474 -23.81 -18.84 18.25
C ARG A 474 -23.10 -18.58 19.59
N GLY A 475 -22.81 -19.65 20.34
CA GLY A 475 -22.28 -19.57 21.70
C GLY A 475 -20.84 -19.05 21.78
N LEU A 476 -20.44 -18.65 22.98
CA LEU A 476 -19.06 -18.32 23.28
C LEU A 476 -18.22 -19.60 23.35
N GLU A 477 -17.28 -19.76 22.42
CA GLU A 477 -16.33 -20.85 22.37
C GLU A 477 -14.92 -20.31 22.58
N MET A 478 -14.35 -20.52 23.77
CA MET A 478 -13.03 -20.00 24.14
C MET A 478 -11.93 -20.43 23.16
N GLY A 479 -12.01 -21.65 22.62
CA GLY A 479 -11.05 -22.13 21.61
C GLY A 479 -11.04 -21.28 20.34
N ARG A 480 -12.21 -20.78 19.90
CA ARG A 480 -12.29 -19.87 18.75
C ARG A 480 -11.83 -18.47 19.09
N VAL A 481 -12.11 -17.97 20.30
CA VAL A 481 -11.56 -16.69 20.79
C VAL A 481 -10.03 -16.75 20.76
N PHE A 482 -9.41 -17.80 21.29
CA PHE A 482 -7.95 -17.93 21.25
C PHE A 482 -7.38 -18.00 19.82
N ARG A 483 -8.07 -18.63 18.88
CA ARG A 483 -7.65 -18.61 17.46
C ARG A 483 -7.78 -17.21 16.85
N ALA A 484 -8.82 -16.45 17.20
CA ALA A 484 -9.03 -15.07 16.76
C ALA A 484 -8.03 -14.08 17.39
N ALA A 485 -7.36 -14.46 18.49
CA ALA A 485 -6.29 -13.65 19.07
C ALA A 485 -5.06 -13.56 18.15
N ALA A 486 -4.73 -14.62 17.40
CA ALA A 486 -3.56 -14.65 16.53
C ALA A 486 -3.53 -13.52 15.46
N PRO A 487 -4.59 -13.31 14.65
CA PRO A 487 -4.63 -12.18 13.72
C PRO A 487 -4.58 -10.83 14.45
N MET A 488 -5.13 -10.73 15.67
CA MET A 488 -5.06 -9.50 16.45
C MET A 488 -3.65 -9.20 16.97
N VAL A 489 -2.93 -10.22 17.43
CA VAL A 489 -1.50 -10.10 17.78
C VAL A 489 -0.71 -9.62 16.57
N LEU A 490 -0.97 -10.19 15.39
CA LEU A 490 -0.30 -9.81 14.16
C LEU A 490 -0.54 -8.33 13.80
N LEU A 491 -1.73 -7.79 14.08
CA LEU A 491 -2.05 -6.36 13.90
C LEU A 491 -1.43 -5.45 14.96
N ALA A 492 -1.28 -5.93 16.20
CA ALA A 492 -0.71 -5.18 17.31
C ALA A 492 0.83 -5.14 17.31
N ILE A 493 1.50 -6.08 16.64
CA ILE A 493 2.97 -6.12 16.54
C ILE A 493 3.52 -4.87 15.84
N PRO A 494 3.08 -4.48 14.62
CA PRO A 494 3.61 -3.32 13.93
C PRO A 494 3.54 -2.02 14.74
N THR A 495 2.45 -1.79 15.48
CA THR A 495 2.28 -0.56 16.28
C THR A 495 3.26 -0.49 17.44
N ALA A 496 3.56 -1.61 18.09
CA ALA A 496 4.59 -1.69 19.13
C ALA A 496 6.00 -1.50 18.54
N PHE A 497 6.28 -2.13 17.39
CA PHE A 497 7.56 -2.01 16.70
C PHE A 497 7.81 -0.60 16.14
N LEU A 498 6.77 0.17 15.83
CA LEU A 498 6.90 1.57 15.43
C LEU A 498 7.61 2.41 16.50
N SER A 499 7.24 2.27 17.78
CA SER A 499 7.94 2.99 18.86
C SER A 499 9.39 2.57 19.01
N PHE A 500 9.69 1.29 18.84
CA PHE A 500 11.07 0.80 18.87
C PHE A 500 11.89 1.36 17.70
N ALA A 501 11.33 1.27 16.49
CA ALA A 501 11.98 1.77 15.28
C ALA A 501 12.21 3.28 15.36
N ASP A 502 11.25 4.05 15.87
CA ASP A 502 11.40 5.50 15.97
C ASP A 502 12.44 5.88 17.04
N ARG A 503 12.25 5.47 18.30
CA ARG A 503 13.17 5.91 19.36
C ARG A 503 14.55 5.28 19.27
N SER A 504 14.62 3.98 19.02
CA SER A 504 15.88 3.26 19.15
C SER A 504 16.70 3.24 17.87
N ILE A 505 16.02 3.17 16.73
CA ILE A 505 16.68 3.21 15.43
C ILE A 505 16.73 4.67 14.94
N ASP A 506 15.60 5.30 14.65
CA ASP A 506 15.55 6.62 14.00
C ASP A 506 16.24 7.73 14.82
N GLN A 507 15.92 7.83 16.11
CA GLN A 507 16.54 8.80 17.02
C GLN A 507 17.87 8.32 17.61
N GLY A 508 18.25 7.06 17.41
CA GLY A 508 19.49 6.49 17.93
C GLY A 508 19.58 6.49 19.46
N LEU A 509 18.45 6.38 20.17
CA LEU A 509 18.42 6.34 21.62
C LEU A 509 18.58 4.91 22.15
N LEU A 510 19.35 4.77 23.24
CA LEU A 510 19.46 3.50 23.93
C LEU A 510 18.09 3.02 24.43
N PRO A 511 17.72 1.75 24.19
CA PRO A 511 16.53 1.15 24.78
C PRO A 511 16.57 1.27 26.29
N ASN A 512 15.57 1.95 26.85
CA ASN A 512 15.39 2.10 28.29
C ASN A 512 14.07 1.42 28.73
N SER A 513 13.82 1.40 30.04
CA SER A 513 12.58 0.83 30.59
C SER A 513 11.33 1.55 30.08
N GLN A 514 11.41 2.85 29.79
CA GLN A 514 10.30 3.63 29.23
C GLN A 514 9.95 3.17 27.82
N LEU A 515 10.93 2.84 26.97
CA LEU A 515 10.70 2.31 25.63
C LEU A 515 9.99 0.96 25.69
N ILE A 516 10.45 0.07 26.56
CA ILE A 516 9.81 -1.24 26.76
C ILE A 516 8.37 -1.05 27.24
N MET A 517 8.16 -0.13 28.19
CA MET A 517 6.82 0.20 28.68
C MET A 517 5.92 0.78 27.58
N SER A 518 6.43 1.67 26.73
CA SER A 518 5.66 2.23 25.61
C SER A 518 5.32 1.18 24.56
N MET A 519 6.23 0.25 24.27
CA MET A 519 5.97 -0.87 23.38
C MET A 519 4.86 -1.78 23.94
N ILE A 520 4.94 -2.13 25.22
CA ILE A 520 3.91 -2.93 25.91
C ILE A 520 2.57 -2.19 25.92
N LEU A 521 2.57 -0.89 26.22
CA LEU A 521 1.38 -0.07 26.23
C LEU A 521 0.71 -0.02 24.85
N LEU A 522 1.45 0.27 23.79
CA LEU A 522 0.90 0.33 22.42
C LEU A 522 0.45 -1.03 21.91
N PHE A 523 1.19 -2.10 22.21
CA PHE A 523 0.76 -3.46 21.93
C PHE A 523 -0.57 -3.75 22.62
N THR A 524 -0.66 -3.46 23.92
CA THR A 524 -1.85 -3.72 24.74
C THR A 524 -3.04 -2.90 24.29
N LEU A 525 -2.85 -1.60 24.03
CA LEU A 525 -3.89 -0.72 23.50
C LEU A 525 -4.38 -1.23 22.15
N SER A 526 -3.47 -1.54 21.23
CA SER A 526 -3.84 -2.09 19.93
C SER A 526 -4.61 -3.40 20.09
N PHE A 527 -4.18 -4.30 20.97
CA PHE A 527 -4.86 -5.57 21.23
C PHE A 527 -6.26 -5.39 21.86
N ILE A 528 -6.45 -4.39 22.74
CA ILE A 528 -7.74 -4.08 23.41
C ILE A 528 -8.80 -3.58 22.43
N GLU A 529 -8.41 -3.02 21.27
CA GLU A 529 -9.35 -2.63 20.21
C GLU A 529 -10.34 -3.76 19.89
N TRP A 530 -9.84 -5.00 19.82
CA TRP A 530 -10.64 -6.16 19.44
C TRP A 530 -11.83 -6.43 20.36
N PRO A 531 -11.64 -6.74 21.66
CA PRO A 531 -12.77 -6.98 22.55
C PRO A 531 -13.65 -5.74 22.69
N LEU A 532 -13.07 -4.53 22.68
CA LEU A 532 -13.83 -3.29 22.81
C LEU A 532 -14.81 -3.09 21.65
N VAL A 533 -14.32 -3.16 20.41
CA VAL A 533 -15.14 -2.94 19.21
C VAL A 533 -16.18 -4.05 19.06
N SER A 534 -15.80 -5.30 19.33
CA SER A 534 -16.72 -6.44 19.24
C SER A 534 -17.85 -6.36 20.27
N LEU A 535 -17.54 -6.05 21.53
CA LEU A 535 -18.55 -5.94 22.58
C LEU A 535 -19.44 -4.70 22.40
N ALA A 536 -18.87 -3.59 21.93
CA ALA A 536 -19.65 -2.40 21.58
C ALA A 536 -20.67 -2.70 20.46
N ALA A 537 -20.27 -3.46 19.44
CA ALA A 537 -21.16 -3.87 18.36
C ALA A 537 -22.28 -4.79 18.86
N ILE A 538 -21.95 -5.78 19.70
CA ILE A 538 -22.94 -6.68 20.33
C ILE A 538 -23.95 -5.88 21.16
N ALA A 539 -23.47 -4.96 22.01
CA ALA A 539 -24.34 -4.13 22.82
C ALA A 539 -25.23 -3.20 21.98
N LEU A 540 -24.70 -2.65 20.88
CA LEU A 540 -25.47 -1.81 19.98
C LEU A 540 -26.54 -2.61 19.23
N ASP A 541 -26.23 -3.84 18.82
CA ASP A 541 -27.19 -4.76 18.21
C ASP A 541 -28.33 -5.09 19.18
N GLU A 542 -28.01 -5.50 20.42
CA GLU A 542 -29.00 -5.81 21.46
C GLU A 542 -29.92 -4.61 21.77
N VAL A 543 -29.35 -3.40 21.86
CA VAL A 543 -30.13 -2.18 22.16
C VAL A 543 -31.01 -1.75 21.00
N THR A 544 -30.63 -2.04 19.76
CA THR A 544 -31.40 -1.67 18.57
C THR A 544 -32.48 -2.70 18.21
N GLY A 545 -32.70 -3.70 19.07
CA GLY A 545 -33.67 -4.77 18.88
C GLY A 545 -33.15 -5.92 18.00
N GLY A 546 -31.86 -5.89 17.65
CA GLY A 546 -31.10 -7.04 17.15
C GLY A 546 -30.67 -7.98 18.29
N GLY A 547 -29.83 -8.97 17.98
CA GLY A 547 -29.35 -9.97 18.94
C GLY A 547 -29.24 -11.39 18.39
N GLU A 548 -29.56 -11.61 17.11
CA GLU A 548 -29.55 -12.95 16.52
C GLU A 548 -28.13 -13.47 16.24
N GLU A 549 -27.14 -12.58 16.11
CA GLU A 549 -25.77 -12.90 15.74
C GLU A 549 -24.88 -13.30 16.93
N GLY A 550 -25.29 -13.00 18.17
CA GLY A 550 -24.58 -13.40 19.39
C GLY A 550 -23.11 -12.95 19.44
N TYR A 551 -22.19 -13.88 19.75
CA TYR A 551 -20.76 -13.57 19.94
C TYR A 551 -19.92 -13.61 18.64
N ARG A 552 -20.53 -13.74 17.47
CA ARG A 552 -19.82 -13.81 16.17
C ARG A 552 -18.83 -12.66 15.91
N PRO A 553 -19.12 -11.40 16.29
CA PRO A 553 -18.16 -10.30 16.14
C PRO A 553 -16.79 -10.57 16.77
N LEU A 554 -16.75 -11.26 17.92
CA LEU A 554 -15.50 -11.58 18.61
C LEU A 554 -14.59 -12.49 17.79
N TYR A 555 -15.13 -13.32 16.90
CA TYR A 555 -14.31 -14.21 16.06
C TYR A 555 -13.94 -13.56 14.72
N LEU A 556 -14.86 -12.78 14.15
CA LEU A 556 -14.72 -12.25 12.80
C LEU A 556 -13.91 -10.95 12.75
N TYR A 557 -14.07 -10.08 13.76
CA TYR A 557 -13.47 -8.75 13.73
C TYR A 557 -11.95 -8.79 13.50
N PRO A 558 -11.13 -9.56 14.27
CA PRO A 558 -9.68 -9.59 14.04
C PRO A 558 -9.27 -10.04 12.64
N ILE A 559 -9.97 -11.04 12.10
CA ILE A 559 -9.68 -11.60 10.77
C ILE A 559 -9.99 -10.55 9.71
N VAL A 560 -11.15 -9.91 9.81
CA VAL A 560 -11.59 -8.87 8.87
C VAL A 560 -10.62 -7.69 8.85
N GLN A 561 -10.01 -7.34 9.97
CA GLN A 561 -9.05 -6.23 10.07
C GLN A 561 -7.65 -6.52 9.49
N LEU A 562 -7.32 -7.77 9.14
CA LEU A 562 -5.98 -8.16 8.66
C LEU A 562 -5.40 -7.29 7.53
N PRO A 563 -6.16 -6.80 6.52
CA PRO A 563 -5.61 -5.94 5.47
C PRO A 563 -4.94 -4.67 5.98
N ARG A 564 -5.28 -4.19 7.19
CA ARG A 564 -4.62 -3.03 7.84
C ARG A 564 -3.14 -3.25 8.11
N LEU A 565 -2.68 -4.50 8.11
CA LEU A 565 -1.26 -4.81 8.23
C LEU A 565 -0.44 -4.20 7.09
N LEU A 566 -0.99 -4.06 5.88
CA LEU A 566 -0.30 -3.47 4.74
C LEU A 566 0.13 -2.02 5.00
N PRO A 567 -0.78 -1.07 5.32
CA PRO A 567 -0.38 0.29 5.64
C PRO A 567 0.48 0.39 6.90
N LEU A 568 0.24 -0.44 7.93
CA LEU A 568 1.06 -0.44 9.15
C LEU A 568 2.50 -0.94 8.91
N ALA A 569 2.68 -1.98 8.10
CA ALA A 569 3.99 -2.45 7.68
C ALA A 569 4.71 -1.41 6.81
N GLY A 570 3.97 -0.74 5.92
CA GLY A 570 4.48 0.40 5.16
C GLY A 570 4.97 1.52 6.07
N ALA A 571 4.19 1.88 7.10
CA ALA A 571 4.57 2.88 8.09
C ALA A 571 5.87 2.50 8.82
N LEU A 572 5.99 1.23 9.22
CA LEU A 572 7.19 0.72 9.88
C LEU A 572 8.43 0.81 8.97
N ILE A 573 8.30 0.43 7.70
CA ILE A 573 9.38 0.57 6.71
C ILE A 573 9.79 2.05 6.55
N CYS A 574 8.81 2.96 6.52
CA CYS A 574 9.09 4.40 6.39
C CYS A 574 9.84 4.96 7.61
N VAL A 575 9.47 4.55 8.83
CA VAL A 575 10.19 4.92 10.07
C VAL A 575 11.62 4.37 10.04
N LEU A 576 11.80 3.09 9.68
CA LEU A 576 13.12 2.47 9.59
C LEU A 576 14.04 3.18 8.59
N LEU A 577 13.48 3.72 7.51
CA LEU A 577 14.20 4.50 6.50
C LEU A 577 14.40 5.98 6.88
N GLY A 578 13.85 6.43 8.01
CA GLY A 578 13.90 7.83 8.43
C GLY A 578 13.12 8.78 7.54
N ILE A 579 12.02 8.31 6.92
CA ILE A 579 11.12 9.14 6.12
C ILE A 579 10.08 9.76 7.05
N PRO A 580 10.13 11.08 7.30
CA PRO A 580 9.19 11.71 8.21
C PRO A 580 7.81 11.86 7.56
N PHE A 581 6.78 12.03 8.40
CA PHE A 581 5.36 12.24 8.06
C PHE A 581 4.66 11.08 7.33
N LEU A 582 5.32 10.38 6.40
CA LEU A 582 4.76 9.26 5.66
C LEU A 582 4.24 8.11 6.55
N PRO A 583 4.90 7.74 7.67
CA PRO A 583 4.35 6.76 8.60
C PRO A 583 2.99 7.15 9.17
N VAL A 584 2.81 8.43 9.51
CA VAL A 584 1.55 8.95 10.06
C VAL A 584 0.46 8.92 9.00
N LEU A 585 0.77 9.30 7.75
CA LEU A 585 -0.18 9.21 6.63
C LEU A 585 -0.61 7.77 6.35
N LEU A 586 0.35 6.83 6.39
CA LEU A 586 0.05 5.41 6.23
C LEU A 586 -0.80 4.87 7.39
N TRP A 587 -0.56 5.32 8.62
CA TRP A 587 -1.42 4.99 9.75
C TRP A 587 -2.83 5.56 9.57
N PHE A 588 -2.99 6.81 9.11
CA PHE A 588 -4.32 7.32 8.73
C PHE A 588 -4.98 6.47 7.65
N GLY A 589 -4.22 6.00 6.66
CA GLY A 589 -4.68 5.01 5.70
C GLY A 589 -5.21 3.73 6.36
N ALA A 590 -4.49 3.20 7.37
CA ALA A 590 -4.94 2.05 8.16
C ALA A 590 -6.24 2.34 8.95
N ILE A 591 -6.43 3.57 9.43
CA ILE A 591 -7.64 4.01 10.13
C ILE A 591 -8.84 4.04 9.17
N VAL A 592 -8.67 4.64 7.99
CA VAL A 592 -9.71 4.66 6.94
C VAL A 592 -10.06 3.23 6.53
N TRP A 593 -9.05 2.37 6.35
CA TRP A 593 -9.26 0.98 6.02
C TRP A 593 -10.02 0.23 7.12
N SER A 594 -9.72 0.52 8.39
CA SER A 594 -10.45 -0.03 9.54
C SER A 594 -11.93 0.33 9.53
N PHE A 595 -12.25 1.59 9.25
CA PHE A 595 -13.63 2.05 9.11
C PHE A 595 -14.38 1.24 8.04
N LEU A 596 -13.81 1.14 6.83
CA LEU A 596 -14.45 0.48 5.69
C LEU A 596 -14.68 -1.01 5.94
N LEU A 597 -13.68 -1.71 6.49
CA LEU A 597 -13.78 -3.14 6.80
C LEU A 597 -14.78 -3.41 7.93
N THR A 598 -14.78 -2.55 8.95
CA THR A 598 -15.69 -2.69 10.09
C THR A 598 -17.12 -2.40 9.69
N ALA A 599 -17.35 -1.35 8.90
CA ALA A 599 -18.66 -1.04 8.33
C ALA A 599 -19.16 -2.21 7.47
N GLY A 600 -18.34 -2.72 6.54
CA GLY A 600 -18.73 -3.88 5.72
C GLY A 600 -19.07 -5.12 6.55
N LEU A 601 -18.34 -5.37 7.65
CA LEU A 601 -18.65 -6.47 8.56
C LEU A 601 -20.01 -6.29 9.24
N TRP A 602 -20.31 -5.09 9.73
CA TRP A 602 -21.60 -4.79 10.38
C TRP A 602 -22.77 -4.80 9.41
N GLU A 603 -22.58 -4.33 8.18
CA GLU A 603 -23.58 -4.45 7.11
C GLU A 603 -23.89 -5.94 6.84
N SER A 604 -22.88 -6.79 6.74
CA SER A 604 -23.07 -8.22 6.43
C SER A 604 -23.64 -9.02 7.62
N LEU A 605 -23.18 -8.74 8.85
CA LEU A 605 -23.68 -9.41 10.06
C LEU A 605 -25.08 -8.95 10.44
N TYR A 606 -25.32 -7.64 10.50
CA TYR A 606 -26.50 -7.06 11.12
C TYR A 606 -27.47 -6.36 10.15
N ASP A 607 -27.14 -6.28 8.85
CA ASP A 607 -27.85 -5.47 7.85
C ASP A 607 -28.03 -4.00 8.28
N TRP A 608 -27.07 -3.48 9.06
CA TRP A 608 -27.08 -2.08 9.50
C TRP A 608 -26.89 -1.15 8.31
N ARG A 609 -27.68 -0.06 8.27
CA ARG A 609 -27.62 0.96 7.22
C ARG A 609 -27.61 2.37 7.82
N GLY A 610 -27.12 3.34 7.05
CA GLY A 610 -27.15 4.75 7.41
C GLY A 610 -26.41 5.05 8.73
N GLY A 611 -27.09 5.71 9.67
CA GLY A 611 -26.48 6.21 10.91
C GLY A 611 -25.92 5.12 11.84
N GLN A 612 -26.57 3.96 11.93
CA GLN A 612 -26.08 2.84 12.76
C GLN A 612 -24.77 2.26 12.22
N LEU A 613 -24.70 2.08 10.90
CA LEU A 613 -23.49 1.63 10.21
C LEU A 613 -22.33 2.60 10.42
N LEU A 614 -22.60 3.91 10.30
CA LEU A 614 -21.60 4.95 10.57
C LEU A 614 -21.14 4.92 12.04
N ALA A 615 -22.07 4.82 12.99
CA ALA A 615 -21.74 4.79 14.42
C ALA A 615 -20.89 3.56 14.76
N GLY A 616 -21.28 2.36 14.31
CA GLY A 616 -20.53 1.13 14.52
C GLY A 616 -19.16 1.11 13.84
N GLY A 617 -19.06 1.70 12.64
CA GLY A 617 -17.80 1.84 11.91
C GLY A 617 -16.84 2.86 12.52
N LEU A 618 -17.35 3.90 13.20
CA LEU A 618 -16.53 4.96 13.81
C LEU A 618 -15.86 4.53 15.12
N VAL A 619 -16.36 3.50 15.81
CA VAL A 619 -15.76 3.00 17.07
C VAL A 619 -14.26 2.69 16.92
N PRO A 620 -13.82 1.84 15.97
CA PRO A 620 -12.39 1.58 15.78
C PRO A 620 -11.62 2.81 15.30
N VAL A 621 -12.26 3.74 14.56
CA VAL A 621 -11.62 4.97 14.11
C VAL A 621 -11.20 5.84 15.29
N VAL A 622 -12.15 6.10 16.20
CA VAL A 622 -11.89 6.90 17.40
C VAL A 622 -10.83 6.22 18.25
N PHE A 623 -10.95 4.90 18.45
CA PHE A 623 -9.95 4.15 19.21
C PHE A 623 -8.55 4.24 18.60
N GLN A 624 -8.42 4.02 17.29
CA GLN A 624 -7.14 4.10 16.59
C GLN A 624 -6.55 5.51 16.56
N LEU A 625 -7.38 6.56 16.50
CA LEU A 625 -6.91 7.94 16.67
C LEU A 625 -6.34 8.17 18.07
N LEU A 626 -6.94 7.58 19.11
CA LEU A 626 -6.40 7.63 20.47
C LEU A 626 -5.08 6.86 20.59
N VAL A 627 -4.96 5.69 19.95
CA VAL A 627 -3.70 4.93 19.90
C VAL A 627 -2.61 5.72 19.17
N LEU A 628 -2.94 6.33 18.03
CA LEU A 628 -2.03 7.21 17.31
C LEU A 628 -1.62 8.41 18.17
N LEU A 629 -2.55 9.03 18.88
CA LEU A 629 -2.26 10.13 19.80
C LEU A 629 -1.34 9.66 20.94
N ALA A 630 -1.60 8.49 21.53
CA ALA A 630 -0.73 7.90 22.55
C ALA A 630 0.68 7.62 22.02
N TYR A 631 0.81 7.14 20.79
CA TYR A 631 2.09 7.00 20.09
C TYR A 631 2.80 8.35 19.94
N LEU A 632 2.09 9.38 19.46
CA LEU A 632 2.65 10.73 19.28
C LEU A 632 3.05 11.41 20.61
N ILE A 633 2.32 11.13 21.70
CA ILE A 633 2.68 11.60 23.05
C ILE A 633 3.89 10.83 23.55
N ALA A 634 3.91 9.51 23.39
CA ALA A 634 5.01 8.66 23.81
C ALA A 634 6.30 8.94 23.03
N LEU A 635 6.22 9.59 21.87
CA LEU A 635 7.38 10.08 21.11
C LEU A 635 8.00 11.33 21.72
N ARG A 636 7.22 12.15 22.43
CA ARG A 636 7.72 13.28 23.21
C ARG A 636 8.42 12.78 24.48
#